data_AF-A0A1X9PS39-F1
#
_entry.id   AF-A0A1X9PS39-F1
#
_cell.length_a   1.000
_cell.length_b   1.000
_cell.length_c   1.000
_cell.angle_alpha   90.00
_cell.angle_beta   90.00
_cell.angle_gamma   90.00
#
_symmetry.space_group_name_H-M   'P 1'
#
loop_
_entity.id
_entity.type
_entity.pdbx_description
1 polymer ?
#
loop_
_entity_poly.entity_id
_entity_poly.type
_entity_poly.pdbx_seq_one_letter_code
_entity_poly.pdbx_strand_id
1 'polypeptide(L)'
;GMGYHVPFAFGVAIFAYLTLVVIRPVLMGAWGYAFPYGIWTHLDWVSNVGYTYGNFHYNPAHMIAVTFFFTNALALALHGGLILSAANPEKGKEMRTPDHEDTFFRDFIGYSVGTLGIHRLGLLLALNAGFWSAVCIVISGTIWFDQWVVWWDWWLQLPWWAGIPGGVNG
;
A
#
# COMPACT_ATOMS: atom_id res chain seq x y z
N GLY A 1 -9.73 -2.25 30.62
CA GLY A 1 -8.58 -1.67 29.91
C GLY A 1 -8.15 -2.61 28.80
N MET A 2 -8.41 -2.26 27.54
CA MET A 2 -7.97 -3.02 26.36
C MET A 2 -6.59 -2.54 25.88
N GLY A 3 -5.97 -3.26 24.94
CA GLY A 3 -4.67 -2.87 24.35
C GLY A 3 -4.74 -1.64 23.44
N TYR A 4 -3.57 -1.08 23.11
CA TYR A 4 -3.41 0.21 22.41
C TYR A 4 -3.28 0.11 20.87
N HIS A 5 -3.71 -1.00 20.27
CA HIS A 5 -3.56 -1.23 18.83
C HIS A 5 -4.27 -0.19 17.95
N VAL A 6 -5.46 0.26 18.36
CA VAL A 6 -6.26 1.25 17.63
C VAL A 6 -5.57 2.62 17.55
N PRO A 7 -5.17 3.27 18.67
CA PRO A 7 -4.46 4.54 18.59
C PRO A 7 -3.08 4.41 17.94
N PHE A 8 -2.39 3.28 18.10
CA PHE A 8 -1.14 3.04 17.37
C PHE A 8 -1.36 3.01 15.86
N ALA A 9 -2.38 2.29 15.38
CA ALA A 9 -2.73 2.23 13.97
C ALA A 9 -3.09 3.62 13.41
N PHE A 10 -3.88 4.39 14.16
CA PHE A 10 -4.21 5.77 13.79
C PHE A 10 -2.96 6.66 13.68
N GLY A 11 -1.94 6.41 14.51
CA GLY A 11 -0.64 7.09 14.42
C GLY A 11 0.02 7.01 13.04
N VAL A 12 -0.18 5.91 12.29
CA VAL A 12 0.35 5.79 10.91
C VAL A 12 -0.36 6.72 9.93
N ALA A 13 -1.67 6.94 10.10
CA ALA A 13 -2.41 7.91 9.29
C ALA A 13 -1.97 9.35 9.59
N ILE A 14 -1.77 9.68 10.88
CA ILE A 14 -1.21 10.98 11.29
C ILE A 14 0.19 11.17 10.68
N PHE A 15 1.04 10.14 10.74
CA PHE A 15 2.38 10.17 10.15
C PHE A 15 2.34 10.44 8.64
N ALA A 16 1.45 9.79 7.89
CA ALA A 16 1.28 10.04 6.46
C ALA A 16 0.86 11.49 6.17
N TYR A 17 -0.09 12.03 6.93
CA TYR A 17 -0.48 13.45 6.81
C TYR A 17 0.68 14.40 7.10
N LEU A 18 1.37 14.22 8.24
CA LEU A 18 2.53 15.03 8.62
C LEU A 18 3.67 14.92 7.61
N THR A 19 3.80 13.78 6.92
CA THR A 19 4.79 13.63 5.86
C THR A 19 4.56 14.62 4.72
N LEU A 20 3.30 14.83 4.33
CA LEU A 20 2.92 15.70 3.22
C LEU A 20 2.98 17.19 3.57
N VAL A 21 2.55 17.56 4.78
CA VAL A 21 2.42 18.98 5.17
C VAL A 21 3.55 19.51 6.04
N VAL A 22 4.38 18.63 6.62
CA VAL A 22 5.50 19.01 7.49
C VAL A 22 6.82 18.45 6.98
N ILE A 23 7.00 17.13 6.99
CA ILE A 23 8.32 16.50 6.79
C ILE A 23 8.88 16.79 5.40
N ARG A 24 8.14 16.46 4.34
CA ARG A 24 8.58 16.70 2.96
C ARG A 24 8.76 18.19 2.66
N PRO A 25 7.82 19.10 3.00
CA PRO A 25 8.03 20.54 2.83
C PRO A 25 9.27 21.09 3.53
N VAL A 26 9.57 20.63 4.76
CA VAL A 26 10.79 21.02 5.49
C VAL A 26 12.04 20.52 4.76
N LEU A 27 12.05 19.26 4.31
CA LEU A 27 13.18 18.68 3.56
C LEU A 27 13.40 19.38 2.20
N MET A 28 12.33 19.89 1.59
CA MET A 28 12.39 20.64 0.33
C MET A 28 12.60 22.16 0.54
N GLY A 29 12.65 22.63 1.79
CA GLY A 29 12.96 24.02 2.13
C GLY A 29 11.82 25.04 1.96
N ALA A 30 10.58 24.61 1.70
CA ALA A 30 9.45 25.52 1.57
C ALA A 30 8.09 24.87 1.87
N TRP A 31 7.23 25.59 2.62
CA TRP A 31 5.85 25.16 2.89
C TRP A 31 4.96 25.06 1.64
N GLY A 32 5.33 25.77 0.56
CA GLY A 32 4.61 25.73 -0.71
C GLY A 32 4.59 24.37 -1.41
N TYR A 33 5.42 23.41 -0.97
CA TYR A 33 5.36 22.03 -1.46
C TYR A 33 4.25 21.19 -0.81
N ALA A 34 3.62 21.67 0.28
CA ALA A 34 2.46 21.02 0.88
C ALA A 34 1.21 21.14 0.00
N PHE A 35 0.26 20.22 0.18
CA PHE A 35 -1.01 20.26 -0.55
C PHE A 35 -1.98 21.31 0.04
N PRO A 36 -2.84 21.94 -0.77
CA PRO A 36 -3.84 22.90 -0.31
C PRO A 36 -5.08 22.19 0.29
N TYR A 37 -5.71 22.81 1.28
CA TYR A 37 -6.95 22.28 1.89
C TYR A 37 -8.18 22.66 1.06
N GLY A 38 -8.52 21.83 0.08
CA GLY A 38 -9.76 21.95 -0.69
C GLY A 38 -10.10 20.66 -1.44
N ILE A 39 -11.40 20.42 -1.66
CA ILE A 39 -11.90 19.16 -2.24
C ILE A 39 -11.28 18.89 -3.61
N TRP A 40 -11.20 19.90 -4.48
CA TRP A 40 -10.63 19.73 -5.83
C TRP A 40 -9.15 20.13 -5.90
N THR A 41 -8.76 21.16 -5.17
CA THR A 41 -7.40 21.70 -5.23
C THR A 41 -6.33 20.74 -4.70
N HIS A 42 -6.68 19.84 -3.76
CA HIS A 42 -5.72 18.80 -3.36
C HIS A 42 -5.53 17.73 -4.46
N LEU A 43 -6.54 17.48 -5.31
CA LEU A 43 -6.40 16.58 -6.46
C LEU A 43 -5.56 17.22 -7.56
N ASP A 44 -5.70 18.53 -7.78
CA ASP A 44 -4.82 19.28 -8.67
C ASP A 44 -3.36 19.16 -8.20
N TRP A 45 -3.11 19.29 -6.88
CA TRP A 45 -1.79 19.08 -6.30
C TRP A 45 -1.28 17.65 -6.53
N VAL A 46 -2.12 16.62 -6.31
CA VAL A 46 -1.74 15.21 -6.54
C VAL A 46 -1.31 15.00 -7.99
N SER A 47 -2.08 15.53 -8.94
CA SER A 47 -1.78 15.44 -10.37
C SER A 47 -0.46 16.14 -10.70
N ASN A 48 -0.32 17.41 -10.31
CA ASN A 48 0.86 18.21 -10.62
C ASN A 48 2.14 17.63 -10.01
N VAL A 49 2.09 17.19 -8.75
CA VAL A 49 3.24 16.55 -8.09
C VAL A 49 3.58 15.22 -8.76
N GLY A 50 2.58 14.40 -9.11
CA GLY A 50 2.81 13.15 -9.83
C GLY A 50 3.54 13.36 -11.16
N TYR A 51 3.02 14.27 -11.99
CA TYR A 51 3.56 14.55 -13.32
C TYR A 51 4.89 15.32 -13.31
N THR A 52 5.25 15.98 -12.21
CA THR A 52 6.57 16.62 -12.05
C THR A 52 7.71 15.60 -12.22
N TYR A 53 7.47 14.33 -11.86
CA TYR A 53 8.46 13.25 -11.98
C TYR A 53 8.15 12.28 -13.13
N GLY A 54 7.44 12.74 -14.17
CA GLY A 54 6.98 11.91 -15.28
C GLY A 54 5.77 11.05 -14.89
N ASN A 55 5.80 9.75 -15.20
CA ASN A 55 4.75 8.83 -14.73
C ASN A 55 5.10 8.30 -13.33
N PHE A 56 4.35 8.75 -12.31
CA PHE A 56 4.59 8.39 -10.91
C PHE A 56 4.43 6.88 -10.61
N HIS A 57 3.84 6.10 -11.52
CA HIS A 57 3.80 4.64 -11.40
C HIS A 57 5.20 4.01 -11.34
N TYR A 58 6.22 4.66 -11.90
CA TYR A 58 7.59 4.13 -11.87
C TYR A 58 8.30 4.31 -10.52
N ASN A 59 7.71 5.02 -9.54
CA ASN A 59 8.28 5.09 -8.21
C ASN A 59 8.17 3.71 -7.52
N PRO A 60 9.29 3.03 -7.20
CA PRO A 60 9.26 1.67 -6.68
C PRO A 60 8.57 1.56 -5.30
N ALA A 61 8.72 2.57 -4.44
CA ALA A 61 8.02 2.60 -3.15
C ALA A 61 6.50 2.81 -3.34
N HIS A 62 6.10 3.57 -4.36
CA HIS A 62 4.69 3.74 -4.72
C HIS A 62 4.08 2.43 -5.22
N MET A 63 4.81 1.64 -6.03
CA MET A 63 4.36 0.30 -6.44
C MET A 63 4.07 -0.59 -5.23
N ILE A 64 4.98 -0.64 -4.25
CA ILE A 64 4.81 -1.40 -3.01
C ILE A 64 3.57 -0.93 -2.24
N ALA A 65 3.38 0.38 -2.08
CA ALA A 65 2.22 0.95 -1.39
C ALA A 65 0.91 0.54 -2.05
N VAL A 66 0.82 0.66 -3.38
CA VAL A 66 -0.36 0.27 -4.18
C VAL A 66 -0.64 -1.22 -4.06
N THR A 67 0.39 -2.07 -4.09
CA THR A 67 0.23 -3.52 -3.85
C THR A 67 -0.39 -3.78 -2.49
N PHE A 68 0.09 -3.13 -1.42
CA PHE A 68 -0.51 -3.29 -0.10
C PHE A 68 -1.96 -2.80 -0.04
N PHE A 69 -2.32 -1.70 -0.70
CA PHE A 69 -3.72 -1.26 -0.78
C PHE A 69 -4.62 -2.29 -1.47
N PHE A 70 -4.19 -2.81 -2.62
CA PHE A 70 -4.96 -3.83 -3.36
C PHE A 70 -5.08 -5.13 -2.57
N THR A 71 -3.99 -5.61 -1.98
CA THR A 71 -4.01 -6.83 -1.16
C THR A 71 -4.84 -6.65 0.12
N ASN A 72 -4.81 -5.47 0.74
CA ASN A 72 -5.64 -5.18 1.92
C ASN A 72 -7.13 -5.21 1.57
N ALA A 73 -7.54 -4.59 0.45
CA ALA A 73 -8.93 -4.62 0.00
C ALA A 73 -9.40 -6.04 -0.32
N LEU A 74 -8.55 -6.84 -0.98
CA LEU A 74 -8.80 -8.26 -1.23
C LEU A 74 -8.99 -9.02 0.10
N ALA A 75 -8.06 -8.87 1.05
CA ALA A 75 -8.12 -9.55 2.34
C ALA A 75 -9.37 -9.15 3.15
N LEU A 76 -9.76 -7.88 3.10
CA LEU A 76 -10.97 -7.38 3.76
C LEU A 76 -12.23 -8.01 3.17
N ALA A 77 -12.33 -8.07 1.84
CA ALA A 77 -13.46 -8.70 1.15
C ALA A 77 -13.56 -10.20 1.47
N LEU A 78 -12.44 -10.90 1.43
CA LEU A 78 -12.35 -12.32 1.78
C LEU A 78 -12.73 -12.56 3.25
N HIS A 79 -12.20 -11.75 4.17
CA HIS A 79 -12.50 -11.89 5.59
C HIS A 79 -13.99 -11.67 5.88
N GLY A 80 -14.56 -10.56 5.40
CA GLY A 80 -15.98 -10.27 5.59
C GLY A 80 -16.88 -11.33 4.96
N GLY A 81 -16.56 -11.77 3.74
CA GLY A 81 -17.28 -12.83 3.05
C GLY A 81 -17.21 -14.17 3.78
N LEU A 82 -16.06 -14.54 4.33
CA LEU A 82 -15.88 -15.78 5.08
C LEU A 82 -16.76 -15.81 6.33
N ILE A 83 -16.63 -14.79 7.19
CA ILE A 83 -17.40 -14.71 8.43
C ILE A 83 -18.90 -14.68 8.15
N LEU A 84 -19.33 -13.91 7.15
CA LEU A 84 -20.75 -13.83 6.79
C LEU A 84 -21.27 -15.15 6.20
N SER A 85 -20.47 -15.87 5.41
CA SER A 85 -20.89 -17.18 4.87
C SER A 85 -20.98 -18.26 5.95
N ALA A 86 -20.13 -18.20 6.98
CA ALA A 86 -20.19 -19.10 8.12
C ALA A 86 -21.37 -18.78 9.05
N ALA A 87 -21.59 -17.49 9.34
CA ALA A 87 -22.69 -17.03 10.19
C ALA A 87 -24.07 -17.12 9.52
N ASN A 88 -24.12 -17.08 8.18
CA ASN A 88 -25.35 -17.13 7.39
C ASN A 88 -25.28 -18.29 6.39
N PRO A 89 -25.37 -19.55 6.86
CA PRO A 89 -25.34 -20.71 5.99
C PRO A 89 -26.63 -20.79 5.14
N GLU A 90 -26.69 -21.77 4.22
CA GLU A 90 -27.92 -22.05 3.48
C GLU A 90 -29.12 -22.25 4.41
N LYS A 91 -30.31 -21.88 3.91
CA LYS A 91 -31.56 -21.88 4.67
C LYS A 91 -31.82 -23.24 5.34
N GLY A 92 -32.07 -23.21 6.64
CA GLY A 92 -32.36 -24.39 7.44
C GLY A 92 -31.13 -25.15 7.94
N LYS A 93 -29.91 -24.69 7.64
CA LYS A 93 -28.67 -25.24 8.20
C LYS A 93 -28.23 -24.46 9.44
N GLU A 94 -27.57 -25.16 10.36
CA GLU A 94 -26.94 -24.55 11.53
C GLU A 94 -25.71 -23.71 11.14
N MET A 95 -25.43 -22.67 11.95
CA MET A 95 -24.25 -21.82 11.78
C MET A 95 -22.97 -22.65 11.68
N ARG A 96 -22.05 -22.21 10.83
CA ARG A 96 -20.75 -22.88 10.68
C ARG A 96 -19.80 -22.45 11.80
N THR A 97 -18.80 -23.28 12.01
CA THR A 97 -17.77 -23.08 13.03
C THR A 97 -16.47 -22.59 12.39
N PRO A 98 -15.50 -22.09 13.18
CA PRO A 98 -14.17 -21.76 12.68
C PRO A 98 -13.48 -22.92 11.94
N ASP A 99 -13.77 -24.19 12.27
CA ASP A 99 -13.24 -25.34 11.54
C ASP A 99 -13.73 -25.38 10.08
N HIS A 100 -14.96 -24.95 9.83
CA HIS A 100 -15.52 -24.84 8.48
C HIS A 100 -14.88 -23.68 7.71
N GLU A 101 -14.58 -22.57 8.39
CA GLU A 101 -13.87 -21.43 7.80
C GLU A 101 -12.46 -21.84 7.33
N ASP A 102 -11.74 -22.57 8.20
CA ASP A 102 -10.44 -23.14 7.89
C ASP A 102 -10.51 -24.15 6.75
N THR A 103 -11.51 -25.04 6.78
CA THR A 103 -11.70 -26.06 5.74
C THR A 103 -11.95 -25.41 4.39
N PHE A 104 -12.82 -24.40 4.31
CA PHE A 104 -13.08 -23.68 3.07
C PHE A 104 -11.80 -23.14 2.42
N PHE A 105 -10.96 -22.45 3.20
CA PHE A 105 -9.72 -21.85 2.66
C PHE A 105 -8.65 -22.91 2.32
N ARG A 106 -8.58 -23.99 3.10
CA ARG A 106 -7.70 -25.14 2.78
C ARG A 106 -8.15 -25.84 1.49
N ASP A 107 -9.44 -26.00 1.28
CA ASP A 107 -9.98 -26.59 0.04
C ASP A 107 -9.79 -25.64 -1.16
N PHE A 108 -9.94 -24.33 -0.94
CA PHE A 108 -9.88 -23.34 -2.02
C PHE A 108 -8.45 -23.06 -2.51
N ILE A 109 -7.50 -22.84 -1.59
CA ILE A 109 -6.11 -22.44 -1.93
C ILE A 109 -5.03 -23.24 -1.20
N GLY A 110 -5.39 -24.32 -0.49
CA GLY A 110 -4.42 -25.14 0.24
C GLY A 110 -3.92 -24.55 1.56
N TYR A 111 -4.45 -23.41 2.00
CA TYR A 111 -3.97 -22.70 3.20
C TYR A 111 -5.07 -21.88 3.87
N SER A 112 -5.14 -21.96 5.21
CA SER A 112 -5.90 -21.01 6.04
C SER A 112 -4.96 -20.31 7.02
N VAL A 113 -5.05 -18.98 7.07
CA VAL A 113 -4.29 -18.13 8.00
C VAL A 113 -4.89 -18.14 9.42
N GLY A 114 -6.09 -18.69 9.58
CA GLY A 114 -6.82 -18.77 10.85
C GLY A 114 -7.39 -17.44 11.34
N THR A 115 -8.27 -17.53 12.34
CA THR A 115 -9.08 -16.40 12.83
C THR A 115 -8.25 -15.27 13.44
N LEU A 116 -7.23 -15.56 14.26
CA LEU A 116 -6.34 -14.52 14.79
C LEU A 116 -5.40 -13.98 13.70
N GLY A 117 -4.97 -14.85 12.78
CA GLY A 117 -4.03 -14.51 11.73
C GLY A 117 -4.59 -13.48 10.76
N ILE A 118 -5.86 -13.61 10.36
CA ILE A 118 -6.48 -12.68 9.41
C ILE A 118 -6.61 -11.24 9.96
N HIS A 119 -6.87 -11.09 11.27
CA HIS A 119 -6.89 -9.76 11.91
C HIS A 119 -5.50 -9.13 11.99
N ARG A 120 -4.47 -9.94 12.29
CA ARG A 120 -3.06 -9.49 12.26
C ARG A 120 -2.63 -9.10 10.86
N LEU A 121 -2.99 -9.91 9.86
CA LEU A 121 -2.69 -9.66 8.46
C LEU A 121 -3.35 -8.37 7.97
N GLY A 122 -4.64 -8.17 8.24
CA GLY A 122 -5.35 -6.94 7.87
C GLY A 122 -4.70 -5.69 8.47
N LEU A 123 -4.33 -5.74 9.75
CA LEU A 123 -3.59 -4.64 10.37
C LEU A 123 -2.23 -4.41 9.69
N LEU A 124 -1.44 -5.47 9.49
CA LEU A 124 -0.13 -5.36 8.85
C LEU A 124 -0.22 -4.75 7.45
N LEU A 125 -1.14 -5.24 6.62
CA LEU A 125 -1.34 -4.76 5.24
C LEU A 125 -1.74 -3.28 5.23
N ALA A 126 -2.71 -2.89 6.07
CA ALA A 126 -3.17 -1.50 6.15
C ALA A 126 -2.08 -0.53 6.64
N LEU A 127 -1.31 -0.90 7.66
CA LEU A 127 -0.21 -0.06 8.16
C LEU A 127 0.91 0.07 7.14
N ASN A 128 1.26 -1.02 6.44
CA ASN A 128 2.27 -0.97 5.38
C ASN A 128 1.82 -0.12 4.19
N ALA A 129 0.55 -0.18 3.80
CA ALA A 129 0.01 0.70 2.75
C ALA A 129 0.26 2.19 3.11
N GLY A 130 -0.14 2.62 4.31
CA GLY A 130 0.08 3.99 4.76
C GLY A 130 1.56 4.37 4.94
N PHE A 131 2.38 3.46 5.48
CA PHE A 131 3.82 3.68 5.66
C PHE A 131 4.54 3.85 4.32
N TRP A 132 4.33 2.94 3.36
CA TRP A 132 4.98 3.02 2.06
C TRP A 132 4.47 4.20 1.22
N SER A 133 3.22 4.66 1.41
CA SER A 133 2.75 5.93 0.84
C SER A 133 3.52 7.14 1.38
N ALA A 134 3.83 7.18 2.68
CA ALA A 134 4.67 8.23 3.25
C ALA A 134 6.11 8.15 2.71
N VAL A 135 6.67 6.94 2.61
CA VAL A 135 8.01 6.73 2.04
C VAL A 135 8.08 7.18 0.58
N CYS A 136 7.12 6.80 -0.26
CA CYS A 136 7.19 7.09 -1.70
C CYS A 136 7.16 8.60 -2.00
N ILE A 137 6.41 9.37 -1.21
CA ILE A 137 6.33 10.82 -1.40
C ILE A 137 7.50 11.57 -0.76
N VAL A 138 8.00 11.12 0.42
CA VAL A 138 9.10 11.81 1.09
C VAL A 138 10.39 11.74 0.28
N ILE A 139 10.64 10.62 -0.42
CA ILE A 139 11.83 10.46 -1.30
C ILE A 139 11.70 11.24 -2.61
N SER A 140 10.47 11.58 -3.03
CA SER A 140 10.17 12.31 -4.27
C SER A 140 10.40 13.82 -4.09
N GLY A 141 11.46 14.35 -4.68
CA GLY A 141 11.90 15.73 -4.55
C GLY A 141 12.93 15.97 -3.46
N THR A 142 13.44 14.91 -2.82
CA THR A 142 14.50 15.00 -1.81
C THR A 142 15.75 14.24 -2.25
N ILE A 143 15.71 12.90 -2.20
CA ILE A 143 16.82 12.04 -2.65
C ILE A 143 16.71 11.67 -4.13
N TRP A 144 15.50 11.73 -4.69
CA TRP A 144 15.24 11.52 -6.11
C TRP A 144 14.38 12.65 -6.66
N PHE A 145 14.86 13.37 -7.66
CA PHE A 145 14.19 14.54 -8.23
C PHE A 145 14.10 14.54 -9.76
N ASP A 146 14.50 13.42 -10.39
CA ASP A 146 14.35 13.20 -11.83
C ASP A 146 13.08 12.37 -12.14
N GLN A 147 12.87 12.03 -13.41
CA GLN A 147 11.76 11.17 -13.79
C GLN A 147 11.89 9.79 -13.16
N TRP A 148 10.83 9.27 -12.53
CA TRP A 148 10.90 7.95 -11.86
C TRP A 148 11.20 6.79 -12.82
N VAL A 149 10.93 6.94 -14.12
CA VAL A 149 11.22 5.90 -15.12
C VAL A 149 12.72 5.60 -15.23
N VAL A 150 13.58 6.63 -15.16
CA VAL A 150 15.04 6.44 -15.32
C VAL A 150 15.69 5.85 -14.08
N TRP A 151 14.96 5.78 -12.95
CA TRP A 151 15.44 5.06 -11.76
C TRP A 151 15.76 3.60 -12.12
N TRP A 152 14.99 2.98 -13.00
CA TRP A 152 15.16 1.56 -13.34
C TRP A 152 16.38 1.24 -14.20
N ASP A 153 17.08 2.26 -14.71
CA ASP A 153 18.28 2.07 -15.52
C ASP A 153 19.43 1.44 -14.73
N TRP A 154 19.47 1.59 -13.39
CA TRP A 154 20.51 0.96 -12.57
C TRP A 154 20.52 -0.57 -12.75
N TRP A 155 19.34 -1.18 -12.92
CA TRP A 155 19.21 -2.61 -13.14
C TRP A 155 19.66 -2.98 -14.55
N LEU A 156 19.27 -2.19 -15.55
CA LEU A 156 19.64 -2.41 -16.95
C LEU A 156 21.15 -2.27 -17.18
N GLN A 157 21.80 -1.37 -16.44
CA GLN A 157 23.22 -1.06 -16.58
C GLN A 157 24.14 -1.99 -15.75
N LEU A 158 23.62 -3.08 -15.18
CA LEU A 158 24.46 -4.02 -14.46
C LEU A 158 25.50 -4.68 -15.39
N PRO A 159 26.78 -4.80 -14.97
CA PRO A 159 27.90 -5.14 -15.87
C PRO A 159 27.78 -6.48 -16.59
N TRP A 160 27.04 -7.43 -16.03
CA TRP A 160 26.92 -8.79 -16.57
C TRP A 160 25.93 -8.92 -17.73
N TRP A 161 25.09 -7.91 -18.00
CA TRP A 161 24.19 -7.93 -19.16
C TRP A 161 24.14 -6.65 -19.99
N ALA A 162 24.68 -5.52 -19.51
CA ALA A 162 24.50 -4.22 -20.17
C ALA A 162 25.03 -4.12 -21.61
N GLY A 163 25.92 -5.02 -22.04
CA GLY A 163 26.45 -5.09 -23.41
C GLY A 163 25.93 -6.27 -24.24
N ILE A 164 24.95 -7.03 -23.76
CA ILE A 164 24.41 -8.20 -24.46
C ILE A 164 23.34 -7.76 -25.45
N PRO A 165 23.53 -7.98 -26.77
CA PRO A 165 22.56 -7.55 -27.76
C PRO A 165 21.24 -8.35 -27.70
N GLY A 166 20.14 -7.73 -28.10
CA GLY A 166 18.80 -8.31 -28.21
C GLY A 166 17.82 -7.83 -27.14
N GLY A 167 16.61 -8.41 -27.14
CA GLY A 167 15.55 -8.00 -26.21
C GLY A 167 15.01 -6.60 -26.49
N VAL A 168 14.69 -5.85 -25.42
CA VAL A 168 14.11 -4.49 -25.51
C VAL A 168 15.19 -3.39 -25.42
N ASN A 169 16.32 -3.64 -24.75
CA ASN A 169 17.26 -2.60 -24.31
C ASN A 169 18.65 -2.68 -24.96
N GLY A 170 18.76 -3.32 -26.13
CA GLY A 170 19.94 -3.21 -26.99
C GLY A 170 20.76 -4.47 -27.06
#